data_AF-A0A0F9AF09-F1
#
_entry.id   AF-A0A0F9AF09-F1
#
_cell.length_a   1.000
_cell.length_b   1.000
_cell.length_c   1.000
_cell.angle_alpha   90.00
_cell.angle_beta   90.00
_cell.angle_gamma   90.00
#
_symmetry.space_group_name_H-M   'P 1'
#
loop_
_entity.id
_entity.type
_entity.pdbx_description
1 polymer ?
#
loop_
_entity_poly.entity_id
_entity_poly.type
_entity_poly.pdbx_seq_one_letter_code
_entity_poly.pdbx_strand_id
1 'polypeptide(L)'
;MADFTIASDKTLAFEGGYHDGTGDYGGETKYGIAKKFYPNVDIKNLTIDAARAIYKRDYWDKLMLDKITSQSVANELFDTAANMGWRRAARFLQESMNLLDESTLVVDGLVGMKTLAVVNAYTSNDWKKMVLVKT
;
A
#
# COMPACT_ATOMS: atom_id res chain seq x y z
N MET A 1 -12.75 1.08 11.41
CA MET A 1 -11.30 0.97 11.12
C MET A 1 -11.13 0.04 9.95
N ALA A 2 -10.21 0.33 9.04
CA ALA A 2 -10.02 -0.48 7.85
C ALA A 2 -9.50 -1.90 8.20
N ASP A 3 -9.92 -2.88 7.42
CA ASP A 3 -9.58 -4.28 7.56
C ASP A 3 -8.53 -4.67 6.51
N PHE A 4 -7.39 -5.17 6.98
CA PHE A 4 -6.30 -5.66 6.14
C PHE A 4 -6.72 -6.83 5.25
N THR A 5 -7.57 -7.73 5.75
CA THR A 5 -7.99 -8.93 5.03
C THR A 5 -8.68 -8.55 3.73
N ILE A 6 -9.61 -7.60 3.78
CA ILE A 6 -10.33 -7.07 2.61
C ILE A 6 -9.37 -6.48 1.58
N ALA A 7 -8.33 -5.76 2.02
CA ALA A 7 -7.35 -5.16 1.12
C ALA A 7 -6.43 -6.22 0.51
N SER A 8 -5.88 -7.10 1.35
CA SER A 8 -4.93 -8.13 0.94
C SER A 8 -5.55 -9.16 0.00
N ASP A 9 -6.81 -9.54 0.21
CA ASP A 9 -7.52 -10.48 -0.66
C ASP A 9 -7.70 -9.92 -2.06
N LYS A 10 -7.95 -8.61 -2.19
CA LYS A 10 -8.02 -7.95 -3.50
C LYS A 10 -6.67 -7.96 -4.19
N THR A 11 -5.60 -7.51 -3.53
CA THR A 11 -4.26 -7.48 -4.13
C THR A 11 -3.80 -8.87 -4.55
N LEU A 12 -3.97 -9.89 -3.68
CA LEU A 12 -3.52 -11.25 -3.93
C LEU A 12 -4.36 -11.99 -4.98
N ALA A 13 -5.63 -11.60 -5.19
CA ALA A 13 -6.46 -12.17 -6.25
C ALA A 13 -5.95 -11.82 -7.66
N PHE A 14 -5.29 -10.66 -7.84
CA PHE A 14 -4.77 -10.21 -9.13
C PHE A 14 -3.31 -10.61 -9.39
N GLU A 15 -2.51 -10.83 -8.35
CA GLU A 15 -1.06 -11.08 -8.37
C GLU A 15 -0.66 -12.58 -8.47
N GLY A 16 -1.62 -13.46 -8.79
CA GLY A 16 -1.47 -14.90 -8.64
C GLY A 16 -0.53 -15.58 -9.63
N GLY A 17 0.52 -16.25 -9.11
CA GLY A 17 1.37 -17.17 -9.88
C GLY A 17 2.83 -17.12 -9.45
N TYR A 18 3.57 -18.20 -9.65
CA TYR A 18 5.04 -18.18 -9.59
C TYR A 18 5.58 -17.84 -10.97
N HIS A 19 6.49 -16.87 -11.03
CA HIS A 19 7.28 -16.51 -12.19
C HIS A 19 8.76 -16.69 -11.83
N ASP A 20 9.52 -17.45 -12.60
CA ASP A 20 10.94 -17.68 -12.29
C ASP A 20 11.82 -16.45 -12.51
N GLY A 21 11.37 -15.51 -13.35
CA GLY A 21 12.09 -14.28 -13.65
C GLY A 21 13.44 -14.51 -14.34
N THR A 22 13.61 -15.61 -15.09
CA THR A 22 14.86 -15.90 -15.82
C THR A 22 15.12 -14.80 -16.86
N GLY A 23 16.14 -13.97 -16.62
CA GLY A 23 16.49 -12.83 -17.49
C GLY A 23 15.86 -11.49 -17.09
N ASP A 24 14.98 -11.47 -16.08
CA ASP A 24 14.30 -10.27 -15.60
C ASP A 24 15.02 -9.62 -14.42
N TYR A 25 14.97 -8.29 -14.33
CA TYR A 25 15.64 -7.50 -13.29
C TYR A 25 15.14 -7.77 -11.85
N GLY A 26 13.98 -8.43 -11.70
CA GLY A 26 13.34 -8.77 -10.42
C GLY A 26 13.65 -10.18 -9.88
N GLY A 27 14.09 -11.10 -10.75
CA GLY A 27 14.23 -12.53 -10.43
C GLY A 27 12.89 -13.20 -10.09
N GLU A 28 12.96 -14.33 -9.40
CA GLU A 28 11.78 -15.12 -8.99
C GLU A 28 10.75 -14.25 -8.27
N THR A 29 9.48 -14.33 -8.68
CA THR A 29 8.38 -13.57 -8.11
C THR A 29 7.17 -14.46 -7.88
N LYS A 30 6.49 -14.31 -6.74
CA LYS A 30 5.22 -14.97 -6.46
C LYS A 30 4.35 -14.07 -5.59
N TYR A 31 3.07 -13.92 -5.95
CA TYR A 31 2.14 -13.04 -5.23
C TYR A 31 2.63 -11.58 -5.12
N GLY A 32 3.28 -11.06 -6.18
CA GLY A 32 3.89 -9.72 -6.17
C GLY A 32 5.16 -9.57 -5.31
N ILE A 33 5.60 -10.64 -4.64
CA ILE A 33 6.82 -10.65 -3.82
C ILE A 33 7.99 -11.14 -4.67
N ALA A 34 8.89 -10.22 -5.03
CA ALA A 34 10.08 -10.53 -5.82
C ALA A 34 11.32 -10.84 -4.96
N LYS A 35 12.06 -11.89 -5.33
CA LYS A 35 13.27 -12.39 -4.64
C LYS A 35 14.31 -11.29 -4.43
N LYS A 36 14.42 -10.38 -5.38
CA LYS A 36 15.33 -9.23 -5.29
C LYS A 36 15.12 -8.38 -4.03
N PHE A 37 13.88 -8.12 -3.65
CA PHE A 37 13.57 -7.33 -2.46
C PHE A 37 13.52 -8.19 -1.19
N TYR A 38 13.36 -9.51 -1.36
CA TYR A 38 13.24 -10.49 -0.28
C TYR A 38 14.21 -11.67 -0.49
N PRO A 39 15.55 -11.44 -0.45
CA PRO A 39 16.54 -12.45 -0.83
C PRO A 39 16.51 -13.70 0.05
N ASN A 40 16.03 -13.58 1.29
CA ASN A 40 15.96 -14.67 2.25
C ASN A 40 14.64 -15.44 2.22
N VAL A 41 13.67 -15.03 1.39
CA VAL A 41 12.37 -15.71 1.27
C VAL A 41 12.46 -16.75 0.16
N ASP A 42 12.00 -17.97 0.42
CA ASP A 42 11.79 -18.99 -0.63
C ASP A 42 10.54 -18.60 -1.44
N ILE A 43 10.74 -17.92 -2.57
CA ILE A 43 9.67 -17.37 -3.39
C ILE A 43 8.87 -18.48 -4.07
N LYS A 44 9.55 -19.53 -4.54
CA LYS A 44 8.92 -20.68 -5.20
C LYS A 44 7.89 -21.35 -4.29
N ASN A 45 8.27 -21.60 -3.04
CA ASN A 45 7.41 -22.26 -2.04
C ASN A 45 6.64 -21.28 -1.15
N LEU A 46 6.63 -19.98 -1.48
CA LEU A 46 5.91 -18.98 -0.69
C LEU A 46 4.42 -19.32 -0.63
N THR A 47 3.85 -19.33 0.58
CA THR A 47 2.42 -19.52 0.82
C THR A 47 1.69 -18.17 0.77
N ILE A 48 0.38 -18.20 0.52
CA ILE A 48 -0.45 -16.99 0.53
C ILE A 48 -0.39 -16.30 1.90
N ASP A 49 -0.43 -17.05 3.00
CA ASP A 49 -0.39 -16.47 4.35
C ASP A 49 0.96 -15.84 4.67
N ALA A 50 2.06 -16.42 4.20
CA ALA A 50 3.39 -15.81 4.33
C ALA A 50 3.49 -14.52 3.48
N ALA A 51 2.92 -14.51 2.27
CA ALA A 51 2.82 -13.30 1.46
C ALA A 51 1.98 -12.21 2.14
N ARG A 52 0.81 -12.56 2.72
CA ARG A 52 -0.01 -11.65 3.53
C ARG A 52 0.78 -11.07 4.71
N ALA A 53 1.56 -11.89 5.42
CA ALA A 53 2.37 -11.42 6.54
C ALA A 53 3.42 -10.39 6.10
N ILE A 54 4.06 -10.60 4.94
CA ILE A 54 4.99 -9.62 4.34
C ILE A 54 4.25 -8.33 4.02
N TYR A 55 3.12 -8.42 3.31
CA TYR A 55 2.32 -7.25 2.94
C TYR A 55 1.87 -6.44 4.16
N LYS A 56 1.41 -7.12 5.21
CA LYS A 56 0.99 -6.50 6.45
C LYS A 56 2.13 -5.70 7.08
N ARG A 57 3.27 -6.37 7.30
CA ARG A 57 4.43 -5.77 7.95
C ARG A 57 5.01 -4.60 7.16
N ASP A 58 5.18 -4.77 5.85
CA ASP A 58 6.03 -3.87 5.06
C ASP A 58 5.29 -2.72 4.40
N TYR A 59 3.96 -2.79 4.32
CA TYR A 59 3.13 -1.77 3.67
C TYR A 59 1.98 -1.32 4.56
N TRP A 60 1.15 -2.25 5.05
CA TRP A 60 -0.04 -1.90 5.82
C TRP A 60 0.30 -1.26 7.18
N ASP A 61 1.16 -1.89 7.96
CA ASP A 61 1.53 -1.43 9.30
C ASP A 61 2.39 -0.16 9.24
N LYS A 62 3.28 -0.05 8.24
CA LYS A 62 4.11 1.16 8.05
C LYS A 62 3.30 2.42 7.74
N LEU A 63 2.12 2.24 7.14
CA LEU A 63 1.20 3.34 6.81
C LEU A 63 0.08 3.47 7.83
N MET A 64 0.09 2.67 8.90
CA MET A 64 -0.95 2.65 9.93
C MET A 64 -2.36 2.53 9.35
N LEU A 65 -2.56 1.70 8.33
CA LEU A 65 -3.82 1.65 7.59
C LEU A 65 -4.99 1.14 8.44
N ASP A 66 -4.74 0.31 9.46
CA ASP A 66 -5.72 -0.03 10.50
C ASP A 66 -6.27 1.20 11.23
N LYS A 67 -5.58 2.34 11.18
CA LYS A 67 -6.00 3.60 11.80
C LYS A 67 -6.82 4.50 10.86
N ILE A 68 -7.03 4.10 9.61
CA ILE A 68 -7.87 4.81 8.65
C ILE A 68 -9.32 4.33 8.79
N THR A 69 -10.28 5.25 8.84
CA THR A 69 -11.72 4.94 8.98
C THR A 69 -12.31 4.44 7.67
N SER A 70 -11.91 5.04 6.55
CA SER A 70 -12.39 4.69 5.21
C SER A 70 -11.65 3.47 4.64
N GLN A 71 -12.37 2.37 4.44
CA GLN A 71 -11.83 1.15 3.82
C GLN A 71 -11.34 1.40 2.38
N SER A 72 -12.04 2.23 1.60
CA SER A 72 -11.64 2.50 0.21
C SER A 72 -10.32 3.23 0.14
N VAL A 73 -10.12 4.25 0.99
CA VAL A 73 -8.85 4.98 1.08
C VAL A 73 -7.73 4.05 1.52
N ALA A 74 -7.96 3.21 2.53
CA ALA A 74 -6.96 2.24 2.99
C ALA A 74 -6.58 1.22 1.91
N ASN A 75 -7.56 0.66 1.18
CA ASN A 75 -7.29 -0.29 0.09
C ASN A 75 -6.38 0.32 -1.00
N GLU A 76 -6.65 1.56 -1.38
CA GLU A 76 -5.97 2.23 -2.48
C GLU A 76 -4.58 2.70 -2.08
N LEU A 77 -4.44 3.16 -0.85
CA LEU A 77 -3.15 3.47 -0.29
C LEU A 77 -2.28 2.22 -0.14
N PHE A 78 -2.89 1.08 0.25
CA PHE A 78 -2.22 -0.21 0.29
C PHE A 78 -1.77 -0.69 -1.09
N ASP A 79 -2.66 -0.66 -2.09
CA ASP A 79 -2.34 -1.00 -3.49
C ASP A 79 -1.21 -0.13 -4.05
N THR A 80 -1.29 1.17 -3.82
CA THR A 80 -0.25 2.13 -4.23
C THR A 80 1.07 1.81 -3.55
N ALA A 81 1.04 1.46 -2.27
CA ALA A 81 2.22 1.11 -1.51
C ALA A 81 2.86 -0.19 -2.01
N ALA A 82 2.06 -1.20 -2.34
CA ALA A 82 2.54 -2.46 -2.90
C ALA A 82 3.27 -2.25 -4.24
N ASN A 83 2.70 -1.43 -5.12
CA ASN A 83 3.25 -1.17 -6.46
C ASN A 83 4.44 -0.19 -6.47
N MET A 84 4.37 0.88 -5.67
CA MET A 84 5.29 2.02 -5.77
C MET A 84 6.17 2.24 -4.53
N GLY A 85 5.97 1.43 -3.49
CA GLY A 85 6.62 1.57 -2.19
C GLY A 85 5.85 2.49 -1.24
N TRP A 86 5.82 2.09 0.04
CA TRP A 86 5.04 2.76 1.09
C TRP A 86 5.37 4.25 1.28
N ARG A 87 6.65 4.65 1.21
CA ARG A 87 7.04 6.06 1.37
C ARG A 87 6.45 6.96 0.29
N ARG A 88 6.43 6.49 -0.97
CA ARG A 88 5.88 7.26 -2.08
C ARG A 88 4.36 7.37 -1.94
N ALA A 89 3.70 6.27 -1.61
CA ALA A 89 2.27 6.23 -1.34
C ALA A 89 1.86 7.22 -0.22
N ALA A 90 2.62 7.28 0.87
CA ALA A 90 2.41 8.25 1.95
C ALA A 90 2.54 9.71 1.51
N ARG A 91 3.50 10.02 0.63
CA ARG A 91 3.67 11.37 0.10
C ARG A 91 2.50 11.78 -0.77
N PHE A 92 2.06 10.91 -1.68
CA PHE A 92 0.87 11.17 -2.51
C PHE A 92 -0.38 11.41 -1.67
N LEU A 93 -0.56 10.66 -0.58
CA LEU A 93 -1.63 10.89 0.38
C LEU A 93 -1.54 12.32 0.97
N GLN A 94 -0.39 12.70 1.50
CA GLN A 94 -0.18 14.01 2.14
C GLN A 94 -0.37 15.17 1.14
N GLU A 95 0.21 15.06 -0.06
CA GLU A 95 0.07 16.03 -1.15
C GLU A 95 -1.40 16.20 -1.55
N SER A 96 -2.12 15.08 -1.66
CA SER A 96 -3.53 15.08 -2.05
C SER A 96 -4.44 15.68 -0.99
N MET A 97 -4.16 15.45 0.30
CA MET A 97 -4.92 16.10 1.37
C MET A 97 -4.67 17.60 1.44
N ASN A 98 -3.43 18.04 1.19
CA ASN A 98 -3.14 19.48 1.09
C ASN A 98 -3.86 20.14 -0.09
N LEU A 99 -4.06 19.42 -1.20
CA LEU A 99 -4.76 19.94 -2.37
C LEU A 99 -6.30 19.93 -2.21
N LEU A 100 -6.86 18.84 -1.65
CA LEU A 100 -8.31 18.61 -1.66
C LEU A 100 -9.03 19.17 -0.43
N ASP A 101 -8.33 19.26 0.70
CA ASP A 101 -8.89 19.69 1.98
C ASP A 101 -8.20 20.98 2.48
N GLU A 102 -7.39 21.63 1.64
CA GLU A 102 -6.54 22.78 1.98
C GLU A 102 -5.74 22.58 3.29
N SER A 103 -5.41 21.32 3.57
CA SER A 103 -4.65 20.93 4.74
C SER A 103 -3.23 21.47 4.69
N THR A 104 -2.59 21.57 5.86
CA THR A 104 -1.21 22.06 6.02
C THR A 104 -0.27 20.94 6.47
N LEU A 105 -0.47 19.73 5.95
CA LEU A 105 0.39 18.59 6.25
C LEU A 105 1.79 18.83 5.67
N VAL A 106 2.81 18.44 6.44
CA VAL A 106 4.16 18.31 5.90
C VAL A 106 4.20 17.05 5.02
N VAL A 107 4.76 17.18 3.82
CA VAL A 107 4.94 16.05 2.88
C VAL A 107 6.28 15.37 3.16
N ASP A 108 6.33 14.56 4.22
CA ASP A 108 7.53 13.84 4.67
C ASP A 108 7.49 12.33 4.35
N GLY A 109 6.37 11.82 3.86
CA GLY A 109 6.16 10.41 3.57
C GLY A 109 6.05 9.54 4.84
N LEU A 110 5.78 10.15 5.99
CA LEU A 110 5.56 9.46 7.26
C LEU A 110 4.10 9.64 7.68
N VAL A 111 3.33 8.55 7.70
CA VAL A 111 1.96 8.59 8.20
C VAL A 111 1.99 8.59 9.73
N GLY A 112 1.72 9.76 10.32
CA GLY A 112 1.58 9.96 11.75
C GLY A 112 0.19 10.43 12.16
N MET A 113 0.01 10.74 13.44
CA MET A 113 -1.30 11.14 14.01
C MET A 113 -1.93 12.34 13.31
N LYS A 114 -1.13 13.32 12.85
CA LYS A 114 -1.63 14.48 12.10
C LYS A 114 -2.21 14.08 10.75
N THR A 115 -1.49 13.25 9.99
CA THR A 115 -1.97 12.71 8.72
C THR A 115 -3.24 11.90 8.92
N LEU A 116 -3.29 11.03 9.93
CA LEU A 116 -4.47 10.23 10.24
C LEU A 116 -5.69 11.09 10.62
N ALA A 117 -5.48 12.16 11.38
CA ALA A 117 -6.57 13.07 11.76
C ALA A 117 -7.21 13.73 10.52
N VAL A 118 -6.38 14.25 9.60
CA VAL A 118 -6.86 14.87 8.35
C VAL A 118 -7.58 13.84 7.48
N VAL A 119 -6.96 12.69 7.23
CA VAL A 119 -7.53 11.66 6.35
C VAL A 119 -8.85 11.11 6.90
N ASN A 120 -8.97 10.94 8.21
CA ASN A 120 -10.20 10.44 8.83
C ASN A 120 -11.30 11.51 8.95
N ALA A 121 -10.94 12.79 8.91
CA ALA A 121 -11.88 13.91 8.87
C ALA A 121 -12.39 14.20 7.44
N TYR A 122 -11.65 13.76 6.41
CA TYR A 122 -12.05 13.92 5.03
C TYR A 122 -13.27 13.03 4.68
N THR A 123 -14.41 13.66 4.43
CA THR A 123 -15.71 12.98 4.23
C THR A 123 -16.18 12.96 2.78
N SER A 124 -15.45 13.60 1.87
CA SER A 124 -15.84 13.64 0.45
C SER A 124 -15.76 12.25 -0.18
N ASN A 125 -16.82 11.84 -0.87
CA ASN A 125 -16.88 10.59 -1.63
C ASN A 125 -15.93 10.57 -2.85
N ASP A 126 -15.26 11.69 -3.15
CA ASP A 126 -14.42 11.87 -4.33
C ASP A 126 -12.95 11.46 -4.08
N TRP A 127 -12.73 10.39 -3.30
CA TRP A 127 -11.40 9.88 -2.95
C TRP A 127 -10.57 9.52 -4.20
N LYS A 128 -11.21 9.22 -5.33
CA LYS A 128 -10.53 8.99 -6.62
C LYS A 128 -9.66 10.17 -7.04
N LYS A 129 -9.98 11.39 -6.59
CA LYS A 129 -9.14 12.58 -6.80
C LYS A 129 -7.85 12.59 -5.98
N MET A 130 -7.77 11.85 -4.86
CA MET A 130 -6.52 11.67 -4.09
C MET A 130 -5.49 10.79 -4.80
N VAL A 131 -5.91 10.01 -5.79
CA VAL A 131 -5.07 9.02 -6.48
C VAL A 131 -4.63 9.52 -7.86
N LEU A 132 -5.10 10.70 -8.31
CA LEU A 132 -4.77 11.31 -9.60
C LEU A 132 -3.30 11.76 -9.76
N VAL A 133 -2.43 11.48 -8.79
CA VAL A 133 -0.97 11.70 -8.90
C VAL A 133 -0.21 10.41 -9.25
N LYS A 134 -0.92 9.30 -9.56
CA LYS A 134 -0.33 8.10 -10.20
C LYS A 134 0.00 8.40 -11.68
N THR A 135 0.90 9.33 -11.96
CA THR A 135 1.51 9.53 -13.29
C THR A 135 2.86 8.85 -13.37
#